data_AF-A7SX27-F1
#
_entry.id   AF-A7SX27-F1
#
_cell.length_a   1.000
_cell.length_b   1.000
_cell.length_c   1.000
_cell.angle_alpha   90.00
_cell.angle_beta   90.00
_cell.angle_gamma   90.00
#
_symmetry.space_group_name_H-M   'P 1'
#
loop_
_entity.id
_entity.type
_entity.pdbx_description
1 polymer ?
#
loop_
_entity_poly.entity_id
_entity_poly.type
_entity_poly.pdbx_seq_one_letter_code
_entity_poly.pdbx_strand_id
1 'polypeptide(L)'
;MVWEQNSQSIVMLTNLVELGKTKCHKYWPDKIETYGGVTVTLHQSEIFADYEIRTFILSKAKRSGSRMVRQFHFTVWPDKGVPQYATAVLAFRRKVRALNPRDAGPVIVHCSAGVERTGTYIVIDAMLEQAKKSRTVDIRNYLIALRKDRPHMVQTKEQYSFIHSAVLEALTCGNTEIQSETYNQAMQKLASVNRKFQMTGYALEFQRLNSVTSREIPAEEKSVGEEPQNLHKNRFSDIIALNSCRVMLHNEHADEESDYINAVFLHAHRGRNAFIATQHPLLETVEDFWRMVTDYDIGTIVMLNNLHELDQEYPQYWPDHGATKYGHIGVSVLSKQEKGDVICTKLKVTRKKKTQEVCHLHHVSWPDKCIPELACSVLDLLDEAQTSQQQCGNAPVLVQCSNGVGRSGTFCAISSVLERLKTEQVIDVFQVIKRIRVNLPGAVESPTQYLFCYQIIQKYFDSFSDYANYSDC
;
A
#
# COMPACT_ATOMS: atom_id res chain seq x y z
N MET A 1 -5.45 29.86 19.06
CA MET A 1 -4.90 28.53 19.43
C MET A 1 -3.61 28.16 18.71
N VAL A 2 -3.61 27.69 17.44
CA VAL A 2 -2.40 27.19 16.74
C VAL A 2 -1.22 28.17 16.87
N TRP A 3 -1.48 29.44 16.56
CA TRP A 3 -0.48 30.51 16.68
C TRP A 3 -0.02 30.76 18.12
N GLU A 4 -0.93 30.85 19.09
CA GLU A 4 -0.58 31.20 20.48
C GLU A 4 0.21 30.10 21.18
N GLN A 5 -0.14 28.84 20.91
CA GLN A 5 0.50 27.67 21.51
C GLN A 5 1.82 27.28 20.82
N ASN A 6 2.26 28.05 19.81
CA ASN A 6 3.41 27.73 18.97
C ASN A 6 3.33 26.31 18.35
N SER A 7 2.11 25.82 18.10
CA SER A 7 1.89 24.50 17.51
C SER A 7 2.27 24.52 16.04
N GLN A 8 3.18 23.63 15.66
CA GLN A 8 3.62 23.48 14.26
C GLN A 8 3.06 22.22 13.59
N SER A 9 2.37 21.37 14.35
CA SER A 9 1.72 20.15 13.84
C SER A 9 0.27 20.06 14.29
N ILE A 10 -0.61 19.76 13.35
CA ILE A 10 -2.03 19.47 13.56
C ILE A 10 -2.31 18.06 13.05
N VAL A 11 -2.91 17.21 13.87
CA VAL A 11 -3.33 15.86 13.52
C VAL A 11 -4.85 15.84 13.43
N MET A 12 -5.37 15.61 12.23
CA MET A 12 -6.79 15.50 11.91
C MET A 12 -7.12 14.03 11.65
N LEU A 13 -8.02 13.44 12.44
CA LEU A 13 -8.35 12.01 12.41
C LEU A 13 -9.78 11.73 11.92
N THR A 14 -10.35 12.62 11.10
CA THR A 14 -11.71 12.48 10.58
C THR A 14 -11.79 13.12 9.21
N ASN A 15 -12.55 12.53 8.30
CA ASN A 15 -12.90 13.18 7.05
C ASN A 15 -13.90 14.31 7.34
N LEU A 16 -14.07 15.25 6.39
CA LEU A 16 -15.02 16.36 6.55
C LEU A 16 -16.47 15.86 6.66
N VAL A 17 -16.82 14.83 5.88
CA VAL A 17 -18.13 14.20 5.82
C VAL A 17 -17.95 12.67 5.87
N GLU A 18 -18.75 12.01 6.69
CA GLU A 18 -18.74 10.55 6.90
C GLU A 18 -20.20 10.06 6.97
N LEU A 19 -20.57 9.04 6.18
CA LEU A 19 -21.96 8.59 5.97
C LEU A 19 -22.96 9.75 5.76
N GLY A 20 -22.60 10.74 4.94
CA GLY A 20 -23.44 11.91 4.66
C GLY A 20 -23.59 12.91 5.81
N LYS A 21 -22.90 12.70 6.94
CA LYS A 21 -22.93 13.62 8.10
C LYS A 21 -21.64 14.42 8.16
N THR A 22 -21.75 15.73 8.32
CA THR A 22 -20.61 16.62 8.56
C THR A 22 -19.97 16.29 9.91
N LYS A 23 -18.69 15.93 9.89
CA LYS A 23 -17.88 15.62 11.08
C LYS A 23 -16.95 16.75 11.47
N CYS A 24 -16.44 17.48 10.47
CA CYS A 24 -15.55 18.61 10.64
C CYS A 24 -15.79 19.61 9.51
N HIS A 25 -15.80 20.90 9.82
CA HIS A 25 -15.80 21.94 8.79
C HIS A 25 -14.38 22.16 8.30
N LYS A 26 -14.22 22.38 7.00
CA LYS A 26 -12.92 22.73 6.41
C LYS A 26 -12.45 24.06 7.02
N TYR A 27 -11.29 24.02 7.68
CA TYR A 27 -10.70 25.17 8.38
C TYR A 27 -9.38 25.65 7.73
N TRP A 28 -9.11 25.18 6.52
CA TRP A 28 -7.93 25.53 5.75
C TRP A 28 -8.32 25.97 4.34
N PRO A 29 -7.54 26.87 3.72
CA PRO A 29 -7.83 27.36 2.38
C PRO A 29 -7.26 26.45 1.30
N ASP A 30 -7.80 26.58 0.08
CA ASP A 30 -7.22 25.96 -1.12
C ASP A 30 -5.99 26.72 -1.64
N LYS A 31 -5.84 28.00 -1.27
CA LYS A 31 -4.67 28.81 -1.63
C LYS A 31 -4.26 29.75 -0.52
N ILE A 32 -5.10 30.72 -0.18
CA ILE A 32 -4.85 31.70 0.88
C ILE A 32 -6.17 32.20 1.44
N GLU A 33 -6.25 32.32 2.77
CA GLU A 33 -7.41 32.92 3.45
C GLU A 33 -7.00 33.48 4.81
N THR A 34 -7.71 34.48 5.29
CA THR A 34 -7.47 35.09 6.62
C THR A 34 -8.59 34.72 7.57
N TYR A 35 -8.24 34.05 8.66
CA TYR A 35 -9.17 33.69 9.73
C TYR A 35 -8.97 34.62 10.92
N GLY A 36 -9.86 35.60 11.07
CA GLY A 36 -9.78 36.65 12.07
C GLY A 36 -8.60 37.60 11.82
N GLY A 37 -7.41 37.22 12.29
CA GLY A 37 -6.18 37.99 12.13
C GLY A 37 -4.95 37.16 11.75
N VAL A 38 -5.13 35.88 11.45
CA VAL A 38 -4.07 34.99 10.98
C VAL A 38 -4.34 34.66 9.52
N THR A 39 -3.42 35.04 8.64
CA THR A 39 -3.44 34.63 7.24
C THR A 39 -2.80 33.27 7.12
N VAL A 40 -3.50 32.33 6.49
CA VAL A 40 -3.07 30.96 6.25
C VAL A 40 -2.89 30.79 4.75
N THR A 41 -1.70 30.40 4.33
CA THR A 41 -1.39 30.13 2.92
C THR A 41 -1.06 28.65 2.77
N LEU A 42 -1.75 27.93 1.88
CA LEU A 42 -1.36 26.58 1.50
C LEU A 42 -0.08 26.66 0.66
N HIS A 43 0.99 26.03 1.14
CA HIS A 43 2.28 26.00 0.47
C HIS A 43 2.47 24.71 -0.33
N GLN A 44 2.10 23.57 0.26
CA GLN A 44 2.28 22.25 -0.34
C GLN A 44 1.19 21.30 0.15
N SER A 45 0.70 20.41 -0.71
CA SER A 45 -0.08 19.23 -0.32
C SER A 45 0.56 17.97 -0.87
N GLU A 46 0.73 16.97 0.00
CA GLU A 46 1.26 15.65 -0.33
C GLU A 46 0.20 14.60 0.01
N ILE A 47 -0.23 13.83 -1.00
CA ILE A 47 -1.26 12.81 -0.85
C ILE A 47 -0.56 11.44 -0.76
N PHE A 48 -0.94 10.68 0.27
CA PHE A 48 -0.55 9.29 0.47
C PHE A 48 -1.80 8.42 0.50
N ALA A 49 -1.60 7.10 0.47
CA ALA A 49 -2.72 6.18 0.43
C ALA A 49 -3.58 6.18 1.71
N ASP A 50 -3.00 6.45 2.89
CA ASP A 50 -3.73 6.42 4.18
C ASP A 50 -3.94 7.81 4.82
N TYR A 51 -3.26 8.83 4.31
CA TYR A 51 -3.27 10.18 4.88
C TYR A 51 -2.82 11.24 3.86
N GLU A 52 -3.05 12.51 4.19
CA GLU A 52 -2.58 13.68 3.45
C GLU A 52 -1.79 14.60 4.38
N ILE A 53 -0.72 15.21 3.87
CA ILE A 53 0.05 16.21 4.59
C ILE A 53 -0.08 17.54 3.87
N ARG A 54 -0.59 18.55 4.57
CA ARG A 54 -0.65 19.93 4.08
C ARG A 54 0.33 20.79 4.85
N THR A 55 1.21 21.49 4.14
CA THR A 55 2.11 22.49 4.71
C THR A 55 1.52 23.87 4.47
N PHE A 56 1.31 24.60 5.56
CA PHE A 56 0.80 25.96 5.56
C PHE A 56 1.87 26.94 6.04
N ILE A 57 1.83 28.16 5.50
CA ILE A 57 2.54 29.32 6.04
C ILE A 57 1.53 30.24 6.70
N LEU A 58 1.67 30.43 8.01
CA LEU A 58 0.86 31.34 8.81
C LEU A 58 1.57 32.68 8.96
N SER A 59 0.85 33.78 8.82
CA SER A 59 1.34 35.13 9.13
C SER A 59 0.29 35.93 9.90
N LYS A 60 0.74 36.95 10.66
CA LYS A 60 -0.14 37.83 11.44
C LYS A 60 0.17 39.29 11.09
N ALA A 61 -0.84 40.04 10.64
CA ALA A 61 -0.68 41.38 10.05
C ALA A 61 0.09 42.43 10.89
N LYS A 62 0.22 42.23 12.21
CA LYS A 62 0.87 43.16 13.15
C LYS A 62 2.16 42.61 13.80
N ARG A 63 2.68 41.48 13.34
CA ARG A 63 3.95 40.90 13.84
C ARG A 63 4.85 40.51 12.67
N SER A 64 6.13 40.85 12.75
CA SER A 64 7.13 40.28 11.86
C SER A 64 7.30 38.79 12.19
N GLY A 65 7.28 37.95 11.16
CA GLY A 65 7.47 36.51 11.26
C GLY A 65 6.34 35.71 10.65
N SER A 66 6.70 34.76 9.78
CA SER A 66 5.82 33.68 9.33
C SER A 66 6.13 32.40 10.11
N ARG A 67 5.17 31.48 10.16
CA ARG A 67 5.34 30.16 10.78
C ARG A 67 4.88 29.08 9.84
N MET A 68 5.71 28.05 9.69
CA MET A 68 5.32 26.85 8.98
C MET A 68 4.50 25.95 9.91
N VAL A 69 3.34 25.50 9.46
CA VAL A 69 2.48 24.55 10.18
C VAL A 69 2.11 23.41 9.25
N ARG A 70 2.26 22.18 9.71
CA ARG A 70 1.85 20.98 8.98
C ARG A 70 0.55 20.43 9.56
N GLN A 71 -0.43 20.17 8.72
CA GLN A 71 -1.59 19.36 9.04
C GLN A 71 -1.38 17.96 8.47
N PHE A 72 -1.54 16.97 9.33
CA PHE A 72 -1.52 15.55 9.03
C PHE A 72 -2.96 15.05 9.11
N HIS A 73 -3.55 14.71 7.98
CA HIS A 73 -4.94 14.30 7.87
C HIS A 73 -5.03 12.80 7.59
N PHE A 74 -5.40 12.00 8.58
CA PHE A 74 -5.60 10.55 8.44
C PHE A 74 -6.97 10.26 7.85
N THR A 75 -7.02 9.69 6.64
CA THR A 75 -8.24 9.63 5.81
C THR A 75 -8.95 8.28 5.83
N VAL A 76 -8.30 7.25 6.38
CA VAL A 76 -8.76 5.85 6.31
C VAL A 76 -9.32 5.33 7.62
N TRP A 77 -9.57 6.19 8.62
CA TRP A 77 -10.29 5.76 9.81
C TRP A 77 -11.75 5.47 9.44
N PRO A 78 -12.28 4.27 9.70
CA PRO A 78 -13.63 3.94 9.30
C PRO A 78 -14.69 4.77 10.05
N ASP A 79 -15.81 5.00 9.37
CA ASP A 79 -16.94 5.77 9.90
C ASP A 79 -17.53 5.13 11.17
N LYS A 80 -17.48 3.80 11.26
CA LYS A 80 -17.86 3.02 12.44
C LYS A 80 -16.68 2.15 12.89
N GLY A 81 -16.41 2.13 14.19
CA GLY A 81 -15.39 1.27 14.79
C GLY A 81 -13.96 1.81 14.67
N VAL A 82 -13.03 0.90 14.39
CA VAL A 82 -11.57 1.13 14.36
C VAL A 82 -10.98 0.54 13.08
N PRO A 83 -9.82 1.02 12.62
CA PRO A 83 -9.11 0.36 11.53
C PRO A 83 -8.90 -1.12 11.87
N GLN A 84 -9.09 -2.00 10.88
CA GLN A 84 -8.87 -3.43 11.06
C GLN A 84 -7.41 -3.74 11.46
N TYR A 85 -6.47 -2.92 10.98
CA TYR A 85 -5.04 -3.05 11.24
C TYR A 85 -4.44 -1.74 11.75
N ALA A 86 -3.49 -1.83 12.69
CA ALA A 86 -2.84 -0.65 13.26
C ALA A 86 -1.72 -0.09 12.37
N THR A 87 -1.30 -0.82 11.35
CA THR A 87 -0.14 -0.51 10.50
C THR A 87 -0.20 0.91 9.92
N ALA A 88 -1.36 1.32 9.40
CA ALA A 88 -1.57 2.66 8.85
C ALA A 88 -1.43 3.76 9.92
N VAL A 89 -2.04 3.59 11.10
CA VAL A 89 -1.97 4.55 12.21
C VAL A 89 -0.55 4.65 12.77
N LEU A 90 0.18 3.53 12.84
CA LEU A 90 1.56 3.49 13.30
C LEU A 90 2.52 4.19 12.32
N ALA A 91 2.34 3.97 11.01
CA ALA A 91 3.10 4.67 9.97
C ALA A 91 2.81 6.17 10.00
N PHE A 92 1.54 6.56 10.08
CA PHE A 92 1.10 7.94 10.23
C PHE A 92 1.73 8.60 11.47
N ARG A 93 1.72 7.92 12.62
CA ARG A 93 2.37 8.40 13.84
C ARG A 93 3.87 8.63 13.65
N ARG A 94 4.59 7.70 13.00
CA ARG A 94 6.03 7.86 12.71
C ARG A 94 6.27 9.14 11.90
N LYS A 95 5.48 9.38 10.86
CA LYS A 95 5.57 10.58 10.02
C LYS A 95 5.30 11.88 10.79
N VAL A 96 4.24 11.91 11.63
CA VAL A 96 3.95 13.06 12.52
C VAL A 96 5.13 13.35 13.45
N ARG A 97 5.71 12.33 14.08
CA ARG A 97 6.84 12.49 15.01
C ARG A 97 8.13 12.91 14.31
N ALA A 98 8.39 12.39 13.11
CA ALA A 98 9.57 12.73 12.33
C ALA A 98 9.54 14.19 11.83
N LEU A 99 8.36 14.70 11.49
CA LEU A 99 8.19 16.04 10.92
C LEU A 99 7.76 17.11 11.92
N ASN A 100 7.51 16.76 13.19
CA ASN A 100 7.23 17.72 14.25
C ASN A 100 8.54 18.30 14.82
N PRO A 101 8.78 19.62 14.71
CA PRO A 101 10.01 20.24 15.19
C PRO A 101 10.21 20.10 16.70
N ARG A 102 11.46 20.05 17.15
CA ARG A 102 11.81 19.85 18.58
C ARG A 102 11.46 21.08 19.44
N ASP A 103 11.45 22.25 18.84
CA ASP A 103 11.12 23.55 19.43
C ASP A 103 9.64 23.94 19.25
N ALA A 104 8.85 23.08 18.59
CA ALA A 104 7.42 23.29 18.45
C ALA A 104 6.68 23.16 19.80
N GLY A 105 5.60 23.92 19.94
CA GLY A 105 4.64 23.71 21.02
C GLY A 105 3.84 22.41 20.86
N PRO A 106 2.78 22.21 21.67
CA PRO A 106 2.00 20.98 21.67
C PRO A 106 1.42 20.64 20.30
N VAL A 107 1.49 19.37 19.91
CA VAL A 107 0.78 18.85 18.73
C VAL A 107 -0.72 18.94 18.99
N ILE A 108 -1.45 19.61 18.09
CA ILE A 108 -2.91 19.71 18.18
C ILE A 108 -3.49 18.45 17.55
N VAL A 109 -4.30 17.68 18.28
CA VAL A 109 -4.96 16.47 17.75
C VAL A 109 -6.46 16.65 17.84
N HIS A 110 -7.18 16.41 16.74
CA HIS A 110 -8.65 16.47 16.73
C HIS A 110 -9.28 15.41 15.81
N CYS A 111 -10.57 15.20 16.02
CA CYS A 111 -11.46 14.46 15.14
C CYS A 111 -12.74 15.28 14.98
N SER A 112 -13.92 14.71 15.28
CA SER A 112 -15.18 15.45 15.37
C SER A 112 -15.38 16.04 16.78
N ALA A 113 -15.69 15.22 17.79
CA ALA A 113 -15.83 15.66 19.19
C ALA A 113 -14.48 15.84 19.93
N GLY A 114 -13.38 15.39 19.33
CA GLY A 114 -12.04 15.49 19.92
C GLY A 114 -11.83 14.59 21.14
N VAL A 115 -12.51 13.44 21.23
CA VAL A 115 -12.41 12.51 22.37
C VAL A 115 -12.21 11.05 21.98
N GLU A 116 -12.86 10.61 20.90
CA GLU A 116 -12.81 9.24 20.40
C GLU A 116 -11.46 8.92 19.73
N ARG A 117 -11.38 9.08 18.40
CA ARG A 117 -10.17 8.83 17.60
C ARG A 117 -8.96 9.62 18.11
N THR A 118 -9.22 10.85 18.57
CA THR A 118 -8.24 11.71 19.25
C THR A 118 -7.64 11.04 20.47
N GLY A 119 -8.47 10.49 21.37
CA GLY A 119 -7.97 9.77 22.54
C GLY A 119 -7.21 8.51 22.15
N THR A 120 -7.73 7.74 21.19
CA THR A 120 -7.06 6.53 20.71
C THR A 120 -5.65 6.84 20.18
N TYR A 121 -5.50 7.85 19.34
CA TYR A 121 -4.20 8.26 18.80
C TYR A 121 -3.24 8.76 19.89
N ILE A 122 -3.72 9.61 20.81
CA ILE A 122 -2.90 10.15 21.90
C ILE A 122 -2.38 9.05 22.82
N VAL A 123 -3.23 8.09 23.20
CA VAL A 123 -2.82 6.98 24.06
C VAL A 123 -1.80 6.09 23.35
N ILE A 124 -2.01 5.73 22.08
CA ILE A 124 -1.03 4.98 21.30
C ILE A 124 0.32 5.73 21.29
N ASP A 125 0.29 7.03 21.01
CA ASP A 125 1.50 7.83 20.96
C ASP A 125 2.26 7.87 22.30
N ALA A 126 1.55 8.13 23.39
CA ALA A 126 2.12 8.19 24.72
C ALA A 126 2.69 6.84 25.16
N MET A 127 2.00 5.73 24.91
CA MET A 127 2.44 4.39 25.28
C MET A 127 3.71 3.98 24.52
N LEU A 128 3.83 4.35 23.25
CA LEU A 128 5.04 4.07 22.48
C LEU A 128 6.22 4.91 22.94
N GLU A 129 6.00 6.16 23.38
CA GLU A 129 7.06 6.96 24.01
C GLU A 129 7.44 6.42 25.41
N GLN A 130 6.45 5.99 26.20
CA GLN A 130 6.71 5.35 27.49
C GLN A 130 7.50 4.06 27.33
N ALA A 131 7.15 3.22 26.36
CA ALA A 131 7.86 1.98 26.08
C ALA A 131 9.32 2.22 25.66
N LYS A 132 9.59 3.27 24.87
CA LYS A 132 10.95 3.66 24.51
C LYS A 132 11.76 4.11 25.72
N LYS A 133 11.19 4.93 26.60
CA LYS A 133 11.90 5.54 27.73
C LYS A 133 12.06 4.61 28.93
N SER A 134 11.03 3.84 29.23
CA SER A 134 10.92 3.07 30.49
C SER A 134 10.78 1.56 30.29
N ARG A 135 10.68 1.07 29.05
CA ARG A 135 10.43 -0.34 28.74
C ARG A 135 9.14 -0.90 29.37
N THR A 136 8.19 -0.02 29.71
CA THR A 136 6.87 -0.37 30.25
C THR A 136 5.75 0.31 29.46
N VAL A 137 4.54 -0.21 29.56
CA VAL A 137 3.31 0.40 29.04
C VAL A 137 2.23 0.31 30.11
N ASP A 138 1.44 1.38 30.27
CA ASP A 138 0.32 1.42 31.22
C ASP A 138 -0.88 2.14 30.60
N ILE A 139 -1.53 1.43 29.65
CA ILE A 139 -2.66 1.96 28.88
C ILE A 139 -3.80 2.38 29.81
N ARG A 140 -4.10 1.58 30.83
CA ARG A 140 -5.23 1.80 31.73
C ARG A 140 -5.04 3.06 32.57
N ASN A 141 -3.93 3.18 33.30
CA ASN A 141 -3.76 4.30 34.21
C ASN A 141 -3.49 5.61 33.44
N TYR A 142 -2.81 5.53 32.29
CA TYR A 142 -2.68 6.69 31.42
C TYR A 142 -4.04 7.18 30.91
N LEU A 143 -4.93 6.27 30.50
CA LEU A 143 -6.28 6.65 30.08
C LEU A 143 -7.11 7.25 31.23
N ILE A 144 -6.98 6.71 32.45
CA ILE A 144 -7.64 7.27 33.64
C ILE A 144 -7.16 8.71 33.88
N ALA A 145 -5.85 8.97 33.80
CA ALA A 145 -5.31 10.32 33.93
C ALA A 145 -5.80 11.24 32.80
N LEU A 146 -5.74 10.78 31.54
CA LEU A 146 -6.19 11.54 30.37
C LEU A 146 -7.67 11.94 30.45
N ARG A 147 -8.51 11.08 31.05
CA ARG A 147 -9.94 11.38 31.27
C ARG A 147 -10.20 12.42 32.37
N LYS A 148 -9.23 12.68 33.26
CA LYS A 148 -9.31 13.81 34.22
C LYS A 148 -9.11 15.15 33.51
N ASP A 149 -8.22 15.18 32.51
CA ASP A 149 -7.94 16.39 31.74
C ASP A 149 -9.01 16.68 30.69
N ARG A 150 -9.55 15.62 30.06
CA ARG A 150 -10.66 15.72 29.09
C ARG A 150 -11.62 14.53 29.28
N PRO A 151 -12.86 14.75 29.74
CA PRO A 151 -13.83 13.68 29.88
C PRO A 151 -14.08 12.91 28.58
N HIS A 152 -14.43 11.63 28.71
CA HIS A 152 -14.81 10.74 27.60
C HIS A 152 -13.72 10.40 26.57
N MET A 153 -12.43 10.66 26.86
CA MET A 153 -11.33 10.20 26.00
C MET A 153 -11.39 8.67 25.83
N VAL A 154 -11.32 8.20 24.58
CA VAL A 154 -11.54 6.78 24.18
C VAL A 154 -12.92 6.29 24.62
N GLN A 155 -13.93 6.30 23.75
CA GLN A 155 -15.31 6.07 24.17
C GLN A 155 -15.76 4.62 24.10
N THR A 156 -15.22 3.83 23.17
CA THR A 156 -15.71 2.47 22.92
C THR A 156 -14.73 1.38 23.34
N LYS A 157 -15.25 0.17 23.57
CA LYS A 157 -14.42 -1.02 23.89
C LYS A 157 -13.51 -1.36 22.72
N GLU A 158 -14.00 -1.21 21.49
CA GLU A 158 -13.27 -1.48 20.25
C GLU A 158 -12.06 -0.55 20.14
N GLN A 159 -12.24 0.75 20.44
CA GLN A 159 -11.15 1.71 20.49
C GLN A 159 -10.11 1.37 21.57
N TYR A 160 -10.56 0.99 22.77
CA TYR A 160 -9.66 0.57 23.84
C TYR A 160 -8.85 -0.68 23.44
N SER A 161 -9.51 -1.69 22.88
CA SER A 161 -8.86 -2.91 22.36
C SER A 161 -7.86 -2.58 21.25
N PHE A 162 -8.22 -1.69 20.33
CA PHE A 162 -7.34 -1.27 19.24
C PHE A 162 -6.04 -0.61 19.73
N ILE A 163 -6.09 0.17 20.83
CA ILE A 163 -4.87 0.72 21.45
C ILE A 163 -3.92 -0.41 21.86
N HIS A 164 -4.43 -1.44 22.54
CA HIS A 164 -3.62 -2.60 22.93
C HIS A 164 -3.01 -3.29 21.71
N SER A 165 -3.82 -3.55 20.67
CA SER A 165 -3.36 -4.17 19.44
C SER A 165 -2.29 -3.33 18.73
N ALA A 166 -2.46 -2.01 18.65
CA ALA A 166 -1.52 -1.09 18.01
C ALA A 166 -0.20 -1.00 18.78
N VAL A 167 -0.25 -0.92 20.11
CA VAL A 167 0.95 -0.90 20.95
C VAL A 167 1.70 -2.22 20.84
N LEU A 168 1.00 -3.36 20.93
CA LEU A 168 1.61 -4.68 20.76
C LEU A 168 2.27 -4.80 19.39
N GLU A 169 1.55 -4.46 18.32
CA GLU A 169 2.06 -4.51 16.94
C GLU A 169 3.35 -3.68 16.77
N ALA A 170 3.36 -2.45 17.30
CA ALA A 170 4.54 -1.58 17.22
C ALA A 170 5.75 -2.14 18.00
N LEU A 171 5.51 -2.74 19.17
CA LEU A 171 6.58 -3.33 19.99
C LEU A 171 7.11 -4.63 19.39
N THR A 172 6.25 -5.43 18.77
CA THR A 172 6.65 -6.68 18.10
C THR A 172 7.40 -6.37 16.80
N CYS A 173 6.91 -5.45 15.97
CA CYS A 173 7.55 -5.10 14.70
C CYS A 173 8.85 -4.32 14.91
N GLY A 174 8.87 -3.35 15.84
CA GLY A 174 9.98 -2.42 15.99
C GLY A 174 10.09 -1.42 14.84
N ASN A 175 11.24 -0.74 14.74
CA ASN A 175 11.54 0.14 13.61
C ASN A 175 12.35 -0.61 12.56
N THR A 176 11.78 -0.79 11.38
CA THR A 176 12.37 -1.46 10.21
C THR A 176 12.73 -0.49 9.09
N GLU A 177 12.54 0.81 9.34
CA GLU A 177 12.85 1.86 8.38
C GLU A 177 14.36 2.08 8.26
N ILE A 178 14.84 2.12 7.02
CA ILE A 178 16.24 2.30 6.64
C ILE A 178 16.34 3.56 5.77
N GLN A 179 17.22 4.49 6.13
CA GLN A 179 17.53 5.66 5.29
C GLN A 179 18.44 5.21 4.13
N SER A 180 18.23 5.74 2.93
CA SER A 180 19.00 5.36 1.73
C SER A 180 20.52 5.45 1.94
N GLU A 181 20.99 6.52 2.60
CA GLU A 181 22.39 6.73 2.96
C GLU A 181 23.00 5.64 3.85
N THR A 182 22.18 5.00 4.68
CA THR A 182 22.60 3.95 5.63
C THR A 182 22.35 2.53 5.12
N TYR A 183 21.90 2.40 3.87
CA TYR A 183 21.44 1.14 3.30
C TYR A 183 22.50 0.03 3.40
N ASN A 184 23.74 0.30 2.96
CA ASN A 184 24.83 -0.68 2.98
C ASN A 184 25.13 -1.21 4.40
N GLN A 185 25.10 -0.33 5.40
CA GLN A 185 25.32 -0.70 6.81
C GLN A 185 24.17 -1.59 7.33
N ALA A 186 22.93 -1.26 6.94
CA ALA A 186 21.77 -2.07 7.28
C ALA A 186 21.85 -3.47 6.64
N MET A 187 22.28 -3.56 5.38
CA MET A 187 22.40 -4.85 4.67
C MET A 187 23.47 -5.75 5.29
N GLN A 188 24.62 -5.20 5.69
CA GLN A 188 25.66 -5.94 6.41
C GLN A 188 25.12 -6.51 7.73
N LYS A 189 24.36 -5.71 8.48
CA LYS A 189 23.73 -6.15 9.72
C LYS A 189 22.69 -7.24 9.48
N LEU A 190 21.84 -7.09 8.47
CA LEU A 190 20.81 -8.09 8.14
C LEU A 190 21.40 -9.39 7.59
N ALA A 191 22.53 -9.34 6.89
CA ALA A 191 23.24 -10.52 6.41
C ALA A 191 23.92 -11.29 7.55
N SER A 192 24.32 -10.62 8.64
CA SER A 192 24.99 -11.25 9.77
C SER A 192 24.08 -12.26 10.51
N VAL A 193 24.65 -13.40 10.90
CA VAL A 193 23.96 -14.43 11.67
C VAL A 193 23.86 -14.00 13.13
N ASN A 194 22.64 -13.97 13.65
CA ASN A 194 22.39 -13.72 15.06
C ASN A 194 22.75 -14.96 15.88
N ARG A 195 23.74 -14.86 16.78
CA ARG A 195 24.22 -15.98 17.61
C ARG A 195 23.14 -16.63 18.49
N LYS A 196 22.14 -15.85 18.94
CA LYS A 196 21.08 -16.37 19.82
C LYS A 196 20.08 -17.23 19.05
N PHE A 197 19.76 -16.84 17.83
CA PHE A 197 18.70 -17.48 17.04
C PHE A 197 19.23 -18.35 15.90
N GLN A 198 20.54 -18.32 15.62
CA GLN A 198 21.19 -19.05 14.53
C GLN A 198 20.58 -18.75 13.14
N MET A 199 20.11 -17.51 12.96
CA MET A 199 19.45 -17.04 11.74
C MET A 199 19.99 -15.66 11.35
N THR A 200 19.98 -15.34 10.05
CA THR A 200 20.27 -13.99 9.57
C THR A 200 19.21 -13.00 10.00
N GLY A 201 19.53 -11.70 9.99
CA GLY A 201 18.56 -10.64 10.23
C GLY A 201 17.39 -10.69 9.24
N TYR A 202 17.64 -11.01 7.95
CA TYR A 202 16.57 -11.21 6.95
C TYR A 202 15.59 -12.31 7.36
N ALA A 203 16.11 -13.46 7.79
CA ALA A 203 15.28 -14.59 8.18
C ALA A 203 14.48 -14.30 9.47
N LEU A 204 15.08 -13.57 10.43
CA LEU A 204 14.39 -13.11 11.64
C LEU A 204 13.29 -12.06 11.34
N GLU A 205 13.53 -11.16 10.39
CA GLU A 205 12.50 -10.24 9.92
C GLU A 205 11.35 -10.98 9.25
N PHE A 206 11.63 -11.91 8.34
CA PHE A 206 10.59 -12.68 7.67
C PHE A 206 9.78 -13.55 8.66
N GLN A 207 10.43 -14.19 9.64
CA GLN A 207 9.75 -14.94 10.69
C GLN A 207 8.80 -14.04 11.50
N ARG A 208 9.27 -12.85 11.86
CA ARG A 208 8.47 -11.85 12.57
C ARG A 208 7.34 -11.29 11.70
N LEU A 209 7.56 -11.13 10.40
CA LEU A 209 6.52 -10.73 9.46
C LEU A 209 5.40 -11.77 9.44
N ASN A 210 5.75 -13.06 9.35
CA ASN A 210 4.79 -14.15 9.44
C ASN A 210 4.02 -14.09 10.75
N SER A 211 4.68 -13.95 11.91
CA SER A 211 3.99 -13.96 13.20
C SER A 211 3.03 -12.78 13.40
N VAL A 212 3.31 -11.61 12.83
CA VAL A 212 2.41 -10.44 12.94
C VAL A 212 1.31 -10.41 11.87
N THR A 213 1.42 -11.23 10.82
CA THR A 213 0.44 -11.32 9.72
C THR A 213 -0.34 -12.64 9.70
N SER A 214 0.05 -13.65 10.48
CA SER A 214 -0.61 -14.95 10.61
C SER A 214 -1.86 -14.89 11.49
N ARG A 215 -2.83 -14.05 11.12
CA ARG A 215 -4.12 -13.97 11.82
C ARG A 215 -5.16 -14.83 11.11
N GLU A 216 -6.06 -15.39 11.90
CA GLU A 216 -7.26 -16.04 11.38
C GLU A 216 -8.08 -15.01 10.60
N ILE A 217 -8.34 -15.33 9.34
CA ILE A 217 -9.22 -14.55 8.49
C ILE A 217 -10.66 -14.92 8.88
N PRO A 218 -11.48 -13.95 9.30
CA PRO A 218 -12.87 -14.23 9.64
C PRO A 218 -13.62 -14.88 8.48
N ALA A 219 -14.54 -15.81 8.76
CA ALA A 219 -15.26 -16.55 7.72
C ALA A 219 -16.06 -15.60 6.80
N GLU A 220 -16.59 -14.52 7.36
CA GLU A 220 -17.31 -13.48 6.62
C GLU A 220 -16.44 -12.73 5.60
N GLU A 221 -15.11 -12.75 5.71
CA GLU A 221 -14.24 -12.14 4.69
C GLU A 221 -14.06 -13.05 3.47
N LYS A 222 -14.31 -14.35 3.58
CA LYS A 222 -14.12 -15.32 2.47
C LYS A 222 -15.43 -15.74 1.81
N SER A 223 -16.57 -15.33 2.38
CA SER A 223 -17.88 -15.90 2.07
C SER A 223 -18.25 -15.84 0.59
N VAL A 224 -17.97 -14.74 -0.12
CA VAL A 224 -18.37 -14.58 -1.53
C VAL A 224 -17.60 -15.54 -2.43
N GLY A 225 -16.29 -15.65 -2.23
CA GLY A 225 -15.47 -16.58 -3.04
C GLY A 225 -15.68 -18.05 -2.67
N GLU A 226 -16.20 -18.34 -1.47
CA GLU A 226 -16.61 -19.66 -1.02
C GLU A 226 -18.05 -20.04 -1.41
N GLU A 227 -18.81 -19.15 -2.07
CA GLU A 227 -20.16 -19.47 -2.55
C GLU A 227 -20.11 -20.60 -3.60
N PRO A 228 -21.09 -21.53 -3.61
CA PRO A 228 -21.08 -22.67 -4.54
C PRO A 228 -20.90 -22.28 -6.02
N GLN A 229 -21.47 -21.15 -6.44
CA GLN A 229 -21.36 -20.61 -7.79
C GLN A 229 -19.98 -20.03 -8.13
N ASN A 230 -19.14 -19.72 -7.14
CA ASN A 230 -17.83 -19.11 -7.33
C ASN A 230 -16.66 -20.07 -7.04
N LEU A 231 -16.91 -21.23 -6.43
CA LEU A 231 -15.87 -22.21 -6.08
C LEU A 231 -14.98 -22.59 -7.27
N HIS A 232 -15.58 -22.80 -8.44
CA HIS A 232 -14.87 -23.18 -9.67
C HIS A 232 -14.07 -22.02 -10.29
N LYS A 233 -14.31 -20.76 -9.87
CA LYS A 233 -13.56 -19.59 -10.33
C LYS A 233 -12.22 -19.41 -9.59
N ASN A 234 -11.94 -20.23 -8.58
CA ASN A 234 -10.72 -20.20 -7.79
C ASN A 234 -9.77 -21.31 -8.21
N ARG A 235 -8.54 -20.95 -8.61
CA ARG A 235 -7.51 -21.94 -8.96
C ARG A 235 -7.08 -22.76 -7.75
N PHE A 236 -7.07 -22.15 -6.57
CA PHE A 236 -6.75 -22.79 -5.29
C PHE A 236 -7.84 -22.45 -4.26
N SER A 237 -8.37 -23.46 -3.57
CA SER A 237 -9.47 -23.29 -2.62
C SER A 237 -9.08 -22.52 -1.35
N ASP A 238 -7.78 -22.44 -1.05
CA ASP A 238 -7.22 -21.74 0.10
C ASP A 238 -6.73 -20.32 -0.23
N ILE A 239 -6.73 -19.94 -1.51
CA ILE A 239 -6.35 -18.61 -1.99
C ILE A 239 -7.58 -17.97 -2.63
N ILE A 240 -8.31 -17.19 -1.85
CA ILE A 240 -9.58 -16.57 -2.24
C ILE A 240 -9.50 -15.07 -1.98
N ALA A 241 -10.04 -14.27 -2.89
CA ALA A 241 -10.18 -12.83 -2.72
C ALA A 241 -11.06 -12.47 -1.51
N LEU A 242 -10.54 -11.65 -0.60
CA LEU A 242 -11.27 -11.23 0.60
C LEU A 242 -12.32 -10.17 0.27
N ASN A 243 -13.50 -10.25 0.88
CA ASN A 243 -14.63 -9.37 0.63
C ASN A 243 -14.31 -7.89 0.81
N SER A 244 -13.46 -7.55 1.79
CA SER A 244 -13.07 -6.16 2.07
C SER A 244 -12.21 -5.51 0.97
N CYS A 245 -11.55 -6.31 0.12
CA CYS A 245 -10.62 -5.82 -0.90
C CYS A 245 -10.80 -6.42 -2.30
N ARG A 246 -11.78 -7.31 -2.49
CA ARG A 246 -12.02 -7.97 -3.78
C ARG A 246 -12.37 -6.98 -4.89
N VAL A 247 -11.98 -7.34 -6.10
CA VAL A 247 -12.47 -6.68 -7.31
C VAL A 247 -13.90 -7.16 -7.60
N MET A 248 -14.78 -6.25 -7.99
CA MET A 248 -16.19 -6.55 -8.27
C MET A 248 -16.47 -6.28 -9.74
N LEU A 249 -16.95 -7.29 -10.47
CA LEU A 249 -17.30 -7.15 -11.89
C LEU A 249 -18.66 -6.47 -12.05
N HIS A 250 -18.82 -5.67 -13.10
CA HIS A 250 -20.12 -5.11 -13.45
C HIS A 250 -20.91 -6.11 -14.30
N ASN A 251 -22.07 -6.54 -13.79
CA ASN A 251 -23.00 -7.38 -14.54
C ASN A 251 -23.92 -6.49 -15.38
N GLU A 252 -23.68 -6.46 -16.69
CA GLU A 252 -24.43 -5.74 -17.69
C GLU A 252 -25.20 -6.66 -18.65
N HIS A 253 -24.88 -7.95 -18.69
CA HIS A 253 -25.56 -8.95 -19.51
C HIS A 253 -26.20 -10.05 -18.67
N ALA A 254 -27.27 -10.67 -19.18
CA ALA A 254 -28.04 -11.67 -18.45
C ALA A 254 -27.29 -13.01 -18.25
N ASP A 255 -26.29 -13.28 -19.08
CA ASP A 255 -25.36 -14.42 -19.02
C ASP A 255 -24.21 -14.21 -18.03
N GLU A 256 -24.03 -13.02 -17.45
CA GLU A 256 -23.00 -12.75 -16.45
C GLU A 256 -23.52 -13.18 -15.04
N GLU A 257 -23.19 -14.41 -14.66
CA GLU A 257 -23.78 -15.11 -13.49
C GLU A 257 -23.36 -14.56 -12.12
N SER A 258 -22.14 -14.03 -11.98
CA SER A 258 -21.64 -13.47 -10.71
C SER A 258 -20.73 -12.26 -10.92
N ASP A 259 -20.68 -11.38 -9.91
CA ASP A 259 -19.77 -10.22 -9.84
C ASP A 259 -18.36 -10.60 -9.36
N TYR A 260 -18.08 -11.91 -9.26
CA TYR A 260 -16.89 -12.45 -8.63
C TYR A 260 -15.78 -12.77 -9.63
N ILE A 261 -14.58 -12.31 -9.29
CA ILE A 261 -13.30 -12.75 -9.83
C ILE A 261 -12.30 -12.85 -8.68
N ASN A 262 -11.41 -13.83 -8.72
CA ASN A 262 -10.36 -13.98 -7.70
C ASN A 262 -9.23 -12.96 -7.93
N ALA A 263 -9.52 -11.72 -7.56
CA ALA A 263 -8.60 -10.60 -7.63
C ALA A 263 -8.83 -9.64 -6.46
N VAL A 264 -7.76 -8.99 -5.99
CA VAL A 264 -7.82 -8.03 -4.88
C VAL A 264 -7.10 -6.73 -5.21
N PHE A 265 -7.61 -5.61 -4.69
CA PHE A 265 -6.93 -4.33 -4.75
C PHE A 265 -5.78 -4.25 -3.75
N LEU A 266 -4.61 -3.79 -4.20
CA LEU A 266 -3.47 -3.47 -3.36
C LEU A 266 -3.17 -1.98 -3.39
N HIS A 267 -2.75 -1.45 -2.25
CA HIS A 267 -2.34 -0.05 -2.13
C HIS A 267 -0.83 0.08 -2.30
N ALA A 268 -0.38 1.08 -3.07
CA ALA A 268 1.01 1.51 -3.12
C ALA A 268 1.31 2.53 -2.02
N HIS A 269 2.51 3.13 -2.03
CA HIS A 269 2.90 4.13 -1.02
C HIS A 269 2.05 5.40 -1.16
N ARG A 270 1.94 5.95 -2.37
CA ARG A 270 1.19 7.20 -2.61
C ARG A 270 -0.24 6.99 -3.11
N GLY A 271 -0.54 5.86 -3.75
CA GLY A 271 -1.85 5.57 -4.33
C GLY A 271 -2.63 4.46 -3.62
N ARG A 272 -3.92 4.69 -3.34
CA ARG A 272 -4.84 3.58 -3.03
C ARG A 272 -5.18 2.86 -4.33
N ASN A 273 -5.34 1.54 -4.24
CA ASN A 273 -5.74 0.67 -5.35
C ASN A 273 -4.80 0.81 -6.55
N ALA A 274 -3.50 0.97 -6.29
CA ALA A 274 -2.48 1.12 -7.33
C ALA A 274 -2.25 -0.17 -8.11
N PHE A 275 -2.58 -1.32 -7.51
CA PHE A 275 -2.48 -2.62 -8.17
C PHE A 275 -3.78 -3.41 -8.01
N ILE A 276 -4.02 -4.31 -8.96
CA ILE A 276 -4.91 -5.45 -8.82
C ILE A 276 -4.04 -6.70 -8.87
N ALA A 277 -4.03 -7.51 -7.82
CA ALA A 277 -3.36 -8.81 -7.83
C ALA A 277 -4.39 -9.91 -8.11
N THR A 278 -4.10 -10.80 -9.07
CA THR A 278 -5.00 -11.88 -9.48
C THR A 278 -4.25 -13.17 -9.80
N GLN A 279 -4.94 -14.30 -9.70
CA GLN A 279 -4.47 -15.58 -10.23
C GLN A 279 -4.39 -15.55 -11.77
N HIS A 280 -3.65 -16.51 -12.35
CA HIS A 280 -3.71 -16.74 -13.79
C HIS A 280 -5.14 -17.18 -14.16
N PRO A 281 -5.78 -16.61 -15.20
CA PRO A 281 -7.14 -16.97 -15.59
C PRO A 281 -7.31 -18.48 -15.77
N LEU A 282 -8.43 -19.01 -15.28
CA LEU A 282 -8.92 -20.34 -15.68
C LEU A 282 -9.61 -20.21 -17.04
N LEU A 283 -9.85 -21.33 -17.74
CA LEU A 283 -10.53 -21.32 -19.04
C LEU A 283 -11.90 -20.63 -18.94
N GLU A 284 -12.64 -20.96 -17.89
CA GLU A 284 -13.94 -20.41 -17.53
C GLU A 284 -13.90 -18.94 -17.06
N THR A 285 -12.75 -18.44 -16.60
CA THR A 285 -12.63 -17.05 -16.11
C THR A 285 -11.87 -16.13 -17.07
N VAL A 286 -11.57 -16.56 -18.30
CA VAL A 286 -10.89 -15.70 -19.29
C VAL A 286 -11.75 -14.48 -19.64
N GLU A 287 -13.06 -14.68 -19.81
CA GLU A 287 -13.98 -13.57 -20.04
C GLU A 287 -14.05 -12.64 -18.83
N ASP A 288 -14.21 -13.18 -17.62
CA ASP A 288 -14.21 -12.41 -16.36
C ASP A 288 -12.93 -11.57 -16.19
N PHE A 289 -11.77 -12.11 -16.57
CA PHE A 289 -10.51 -11.38 -16.56
C PHE A 289 -10.54 -10.16 -17.50
N TRP A 290 -11.04 -10.32 -18.73
CA TRP A 290 -11.16 -9.19 -19.65
C TRP A 290 -12.26 -8.21 -19.23
N ARG A 291 -13.34 -8.68 -18.60
CA ARG A 291 -14.37 -7.82 -17.99
C ARG A 291 -13.73 -6.93 -16.94
N MET A 292 -12.92 -7.49 -16.04
CA MET A 292 -12.14 -6.74 -15.06
C MET A 292 -11.24 -5.68 -15.73
N VAL A 293 -10.53 -6.04 -16.80
CA VAL A 293 -9.67 -5.10 -17.55
C VAL A 293 -10.47 -3.92 -18.09
N THR A 294 -11.68 -4.14 -18.60
CA THR A 294 -12.51 -3.06 -19.15
C THR A 294 -13.28 -2.27 -18.10
N ASP A 295 -13.78 -2.93 -17.04
CA ASP A 295 -14.59 -2.31 -15.99
C ASP A 295 -13.79 -1.31 -15.14
N TYR A 296 -12.48 -1.53 -15.05
CA TYR A 296 -11.53 -0.69 -14.31
C TYR A 296 -10.56 0.09 -15.22
N ASP A 297 -10.84 0.16 -16.53
CA ASP A 297 -10.03 0.86 -17.55
C ASP A 297 -8.52 0.53 -17.43
N ILE A 298 -8.19 -0.75 -17.19
CA ILE A 298 -6.81 -1.21 -16.98
C ILE A 298 -6.01 -1.07 -18.27
N GLY A 299 -4.94 -0.28 -18.22
CA GLY A 299 -4.02 -0.07 -19.34
C GLY A 299 -2.70 -0.85 -19.25
N THR A 300 -2.37 -1.44 -18.10
CA THR A 300 -1.12 -2.21 -17.91
C THR A 300 -1.42 -3.55 -17.23
N ILE A 301 -1.02 -4.64 -17.88
CA ILE A 301 -1.03 -6.01 -17.34
C ILE A 301 0.41 -6.48 -17.19
N VAL A 302 0.74 -7.05 -16.03
CA VAL A 302 2.03 -7.68 -15.73
C VAL A 302 1.80 -9.16 -15.46
N MET A 303 2.31 -10.01 -16.35
CA MET A 303 2.25 -11.47 -16.27
C MET A 303 3.62 -12.02 -15.84
N LEU A 304 3.65 -12.76 -14.73
CA LEU A 304 4.87 -13.19 -14.04
C LEU A 304 5.10 -14.71 -14.07
N ASN A 305 4.31 -15.45 -14.85
CA ASN A 305 4.46 -16.89 -15.05
C ASN A 305 4.44 -17.24 -16.53
N ASN A 306 5.07 -18.35 -16.89
CA ASN A 306 4.95 -18.91 -18.22
C ASN A 306 3.67 -19.74 -18.37
N LEU A 307 3.25 -20.00 -19.61
CA LEU A 307 2.09 -20.84 -19.90
C LEU A 307 2.29 -22.31 -19.51
N HIS A 308 3.55 -22.76 -19.43
CA HIS A 308 3.92 -24.08 -18.95
C HIS A 308 4.96 -23.93 -17.84
N GLU A 309 4.64 -24.40 -16.64
CA GLU A 309 5.57 -24.40 -15.51
C GLU A 309 5.46 -25.70 -14.73
N LEU A 310 6.59 -26.43 -14.64
CA LEU A 310 6.63 -27.76 -14.03
C LEU A 310 5.55 -28.66 -14.67
N ASP A 311 4.57 -29.10 -13.87
CA ASP A 311 3.46 -29.96 -14.29
C ASP A 311 2.15 -29.19 -14.52
N GLN A 312 2.18 -27.85 -14.55
CA GLN A 312 0.99 -27.01 -14.73
C GLN A 312 0.98 -26.33 -16.10
N GLU A 313 -0.20 -26.35 -16.73
CA GLU A 313 -0.50 -25.64 -17.97
C GLU A 313 -1.53 -24.55 -17.68
N TYR A 314 -1.25 -23.36 -18.20
CA TYR A 314 -2.07 -22.17 -18.02
C TYR A 314 -2.68 -21.76 -19.36
N PRO A 315 -3.99 -21.47 -19.41
CA PRO A 315 -4.63 -21.11 -20.66
C PRO A 315 -4.18 -19.73 -21.10
N GLN A 316 -3.73 -19.64 -22.34
CA GLN A 316 -3.43 -18.35 -22.95
C GLN A 316 -4.72 -17.53 -23.10
N TYR A 317 -4.78 -16.37 -22.44
CA TYR A 317 -5.96 -15.50 -22.42
C TYR A 317 -5.88 -14.32 -23.41
N TRP A 318 -4.84 -14.23 -24.23
CA TRP A 318 -4.67 -13.19 -25.26
C TRP A 318 -4.40 -13.84 -26.63
N PRO A 319 -4.77 -13.20 -27.76
CA PRO A 319 -4.43 -13.70 -29.08
C PRO A 319 -2.93 -13.61 -29.36
N ASP A 320 -2.33 -14.63 -29.99
CA ASP A 320 -0.95 -14.52 -30.51
C ASP A 320 -0.86 -13.57 -31.70
N HIS A 321 -1.85 -13.65 -32.59
CA HIS A 321 -1.95 -12.86 -33.81
C HIS A 321 -3.41 -12.52 -34.11
N GLY A 322 -3.64 -11.41 -34.82
CA GLY A 322 -4.98 -11.03 -35.25
C GLY A 322 -5.88 -10.62 -34.08
N ALA A 323 -7.13 -11.09 -34.10
CA ALA A 323 -8.15 -10.75 -33.12
C ALA A 323 -8.91 -11.99 -32.65
N THR A 324 -9.17 -12.06 -31.35
CA THR A 324 -9.98 -13.10 -30.70
C THR A 324 -11.07 -12.44 -29.88
N LYS A 325 -12.24 -13.09 -29.79
CA LYS A 325 -13.34 -12.64 -28.96
C LYS A 325 -13.48 -13.54 -27.74
N TYR A 326 -13.48 -12.94 -26.55
CA TYR A 326 -13.75 -13.60 -25.27
C TYR A 326 -15.12 -13.10 -24.79
N GLY A 327 -16.15 -13.91 -25.04
CA GLY A 327 -17.56 -13.55 -24.84
C GLY A 327 -17.94 -12.24 -25.54
N HIS A 328 -18.17 -11.17 -24.77
CA HIS A 328 -18.54 -9.86 -25.31
C HIS A 328 -17.36 -8.92 -25.63
N ILE A 329 -16.12 -9.35 -25.39
CA ILE A 329 -14.92 -8.52 -25.48
C ILE A 329 -14.05 -8.97 -26.65
N GLY A 330 -13.75 -8.04 -27.57
CA GLY A 330 -12.79 -8.27 -28.65
C GLY A 330 -11.39 -7.83 -28.25
N VAL A 331 -10.40 -8.69 -28.42
CA VAL A 331 -8.98 -8.39 -28.13
C VAL A 331 -8.19 -8.63 -29.41
N SER A 332 -7.36 -7.68 -29.81
CA SER A 332 -6.49 -7.83 -30.98
C SER A 332 -5.07 -7.33 -30.73
N VAL A 333 -4.07 -8.01 -31.31
CA VAL A 333 -2.67 -7.60 -31.19
C VAL A 333 -2.38 -6.41 -32.11
N LEU A 334 -1.79 -5.36 -31.55
CA LEU A 334 -1.30 -4.20 -32.31
C LEU A 334 0.19 -4.34 -32.62
N SER A 335 0.99 -4.67 -31.61
CA SER A 335 2.44 -4.85 -31.75
C SER A 335 2.98 -5.74 -30.65
N LYS A 336 4.08 -6.45 -30.93
CA LYS A 336 4.84 -7.22 -29.94
C LYS A 336 6.31 -6.80 -30.02
N GLN A 337 6.92 -6.55 -28.87
CA GLN A 337 8.32 -6.15 -28.73
C GLN A 337 8.96 -6.95 -27.59
N GLU A 338 10.24 -7.24 -27.70
CA GLU A 338 11.00 -8.01 -26.71
C GLU A 338 12.19 -7.18 -26.26
N LYS A 339 12.38 -7.07 -24.93
CA LYS A 339 13.48 -6.35 -24.30
C LYS A 339 13.99 -7.18 -23.14
N GLY A 340 15.13 -7.84 -23.35
CA GLY A 340 15.66 -8.81 -22.39
C GLY A 340 14.63 -9.92 -22.13
N ASP A 341 14.30 -10.13 -20.86
CA ASP A 341 13.32 -11.15 -20.43
C ASP A 341 11.88 -10.62 -20.36
N VAL A 342 11.62 -9.40 -20.87
CA VAL A 342 10.30 -8.78 -20.86
C VAL A 342 9.76 -8.71 -22.28
N ILE A 343 8.62 -9.36 -22.50
CA ILE A 343 7.86 -9.30 -23.75
C ILE A 343 6.71 -8.31 -23.55
N CYS A 344 6.68 -7.26 -24.35
CA CYS A 344 5.63 -6.26 -24.36
C CYS A 344 4.71 -6.48 -25.57
N THR A 345 3.46 -6.85 -25.31
CA THR A 345 2.41 -6.99 -26.34
C THR A 345 1.38 -5.88 -26.14
N LYS A 346 1.31 -4.96 -27.11
CA LYS A 346 0.24 -3.95 -27.14
C LYS A 346 -1.02 -4.56 -27.72
N LEU A 347 -2.09 -4.48 -26.95
CA LEU A 347 -3.40 -5.05 -27.27
C LEU A 347 -4.41 -3.92 -27.44
N LYS A 348 -5.32 -4.09 -28.39
CA LYS A 348 -6.53 -3.28 -28.51
C LYS A 348 -7.68 -4.09 -27.95
N VAL A 349 -8.32 -3.58 -26.90
CA VAL A 349 -9.45 -4.22 -26.23
C VAL A 349 -10.71 -3.42 -26.52
N THR A 350 -11.75 -4.08 -27.00
CA THR A 350 -13.01 -3.46 -27.41
C THR A 350 -14.19 -4.11 -26.70
N ARG A 351 -14.96 -3.31 -25.94
CA ARG A 351 -16.23 -3.71 -25.30
C ARG A 351 -17.26 -2.62 -25.58
N LYS A 352 -18.44 -2.99 -26.10
CA LYS A 352 -19.58 -2.06 -26.38
C LYS A 352 -19.19 -0.75 -27.06
N LYS A 353 -18.45 -0.83 -28.17
CA LYS A 353 -17.92 0.31 -28.96
C LYS A 353 -16.84 1.16 -28.26
N LYS A 354 -16.63 1.02 -26.95
CA LYS A 354 -15.45 1.55 -26.27
C LYS A 354 -14.23 0.72 -26.65
N THR A 355 -13.13 1.38 -26.93
CA THR A 355 -11.85 0.77 -27.25
C THR A 355 -10.81 1.36 -26.31
N GLN A 356 -9.93 0.51 -25.78
CA GLN A 356 -8.75 0.93 -25.03
C GLN A 356 -7.51 0.16 -25.50
N GLU A 357 -6.35 0.78 -25.37
CA GLU A 357 -5.06 0.11 -25.55
C GLU A 357 -4.56 -0.41 -24.21
N VAL A 358 -4.07 -1.64 -24.21
CA VAL A 358 -3.55 -2.32 -23.03
C VAL A 358 -2.15 -2.83 -23.33
N CYS A 359 -1.20 -2.48 -22.48
CA CYS A 359 0.15 -3.01 -22.52
C CYS A 359 0.21 -4.30 -21.69
N HIS A 360 0.43 -5.44 -22.35
CA HIS A 360 0.64 -6.74 -21.69
C HIS A 360 2.13 -7.02 -21.60
N LEU A 361 2.67 -6.98 -20.39
CA LEU A 361 4.07 -7.18 -20.06
C LEU A 361 4.26 -8.58 -19.48
N HIS A 362 4.92 -9.47 -20.21
CA HIS A 362 5.19 -10.83 -19.79
C HIS A 362 6.67 -10.99 -19.45
N HIS A 363 6.98 -11.32 -18.20
CA HIS A 363 8.33 -11.63 -17.75
C HIS A 363 8.60 -13.13 -17.80
N VAL A 364 9.41 -13.58 -18.76
CA VAL A 364 9.55 -15.01 -19.11
C VAL A 364 10.52 -15.78 -18.21
N SER A 365 11.40 -15.10 -17.48
CA SER A 365 12.48 -15.72 -16.70
C SER A 365 12.24 -15.72 -15.18
N TRP A 366 10.98 -15.62 -14.72
CA TRP A 366 10.64 -15.66 -13.29
C TRP A 366 10.12 -17.05 -12.88
N PRO A 367 10.95 -17.93 -12.29
CA PRO A 367 10.54 -19.30 -12.01
C PRO A 367 9.51 -19.36 -10.87
N ASP A 368 8.62 -20.36 -10.91
CA ASP A 368 7.58 -20.53 -9.89
C ASP A 368 8.18 -20.70 -8.49
N LYS A 369 7.58 -20.02 -7.50
CA LYS A 369 7.99 -19.98 -6.08
C LYS A 369 9.44 -19.54 -5.81
N CYS A 370 10.15 -19.09 -6.84
CA CYS A 370 11.55 -18.70 -6.80
C CYS A 370 11.71 -17.21 -7.16
N ILE A 371 12.95 -16.82 -7.44
CA ILE A 371 13.35 -15.49 -7.87
C ILE A 371 14.01 -15.60 -9.25
N PRO A 372 13.96 -14.56 -10.10
CA PRO A 372 14.71 -14.54 -11.36
C PRO A 372 16.21 -14.65 -11.11
N GLU A 373 16.92 -15.33 -12.00
CA GLU A 373 18.39 -15.42 -11.94
C GLU A 373 19.02 -14.03 -12.15
N LEU A 374 18.47 -13.25 -13.07
CA LEU A 374 18.91 -11.89 -13.38
C LEU A 374 18.00 -10.88 -12.68
N ALA A 375 18.43 -10.35 -11.54
CA ALA A 375 17.66 -9.34 -10.81
C ALA A 375 17.34 -8.08 -11.66
N CYS A 376 18.19 -7.73 -12.63
CA CYS A 376 17.97 -6.56 -13.49
C CYS A 376 16.74 -6.69 -14.40
N SER A 377 16.32 -7.90 -14.77
CA SER A 377 15.14 -8.10 -15.62
C SER A 377 13.84 -7.62 -14.94
N VAL A 378 13.79 -7.66 -13.61
CA VAL A 378 12.67 -7.12 -12.83
C VAL A 378 12.70 -5.59 -12.79
N LEU A 379 13.89 -4.97 -12.82
CA LEU A 379 14.00 -3.52 -12.96
C LEU A 379 13.52 -3.08 -14.34
N ASP A 380 13.91 -3.79 -15.40
CA ASP A 380 13.42 -3.54 -16.76
C ASP A 380 11.88 -3.64 -16.81
N LEU A 381 11.31 -4.68 -16.20
CA LEU A 381 9.86 -4.85 -16.11
C LEU A 381 9.17 -3.69 -15.37
N LEU A 382 9.75 -3.22 -14.27
CA LEU A 382 9.23 -2.10 -13.49
C LEU A 382 9.27 -0.79 -14.29
N ASP A 383 10.34 -0.57 -15.05
CA ASP A 383 10.47 0.60 -15.93
C ASP A 383 9.44 0.55 -17.06
N GLU A 384 9.27 -0.60 -17.74
CA GLU A 384 8.22 -0.77 -18.76
C GLU A 384 6.81 -0.59 -18.18
N ALA A 385 6.54 -1.11 -16.98
CA ALA A 385 5.25 -0.94 -16.31
C ALA A 385 5.00 0.54 -15.95
N GLN A 386 6.03 1.25 -15.47
CA GLN A 386 5.97 2.67 -15.17
C GLN A 386 5.75 3.51 -16.43
N THR A 387 6.47 3.22 -17.52
CA THR A 387 6.29 3.88 -18.82
C THR A 387 4.88 3.66 -19.37
N SER A 388 4.36 2.44 -19.27
CA SER A 388 2.98 2.14 -19.67
C SER A 388 1.96 2.95 -18.87
N GLN A 389 2.09 2.99 -17.54
CA GLN A 389 1.20 3.75 -16.65
C GLN A 389 1.18 5.25 -16.95
N GLN A 390 2.33 5.83 -17.33
CA GLN A 390 2.39 7.24 -17.75
C GLN A 390 1.60 7.50 -19.04
N GLN A 391 1.40 6.49 -19.89
CA GLN A 391 0.68 6.60 -21.16
C GLN A 391 -0.82 6.29 -21.03
N CYS A 392 -1.19 5.32 -20.19
CA CYS A 392 -2.57 4.85 -20.06
C CYS A 392 -3.36 5.48 -18.90
N GLY A 393 -2.71 6.31 -18.08
CA GLY A 393 -3.32 7.00 -16.94
C GLY A 393 -3.12 6.26 -15.61
N ASN A 394 -3.63 6.83 -14.52
CA ASN A 394 -3.42 6.31 -13.15
C ASN A 394 -4.39 5.17 -12.77
N ALA A 395 -4.84 4.36 -13.74
CA ALA A 395 -5.63 3.15 -13.45
C ALA A 395 -4.71 2.07 -12.82
N PRO A 396 -5.25 1.14 -12.01
CA PRO A 396 -4.44 0.12 -11.35
C PRO A 396 -3.58 -0.69 -12.34
N VAL A 397 -2.35 -1.05 -11.96
CA VAL A 397 -1.59 -2.08 -12.68
C VAL A 397 -2.12 -3.45 -12.30
N LEU A 398 -2.56 -4.22 -13.28
CA LEU A 398 -3.03 -5.60 -13.06
C LEU A 398 -1.81 -6.52 -13.04
N VAL A 399 -1.55 -7.18 -11.92
CA VAL A 399 -0.40 -8.05 -11.68
C VAL A 399 -0.88 -9.49 -11.48
N GLN A 400 -0.37 -10.39 -12.30
CA GLN A 400 -0.83 -11.76 -12.41
C GLN A 400 0.36 -12.72 -12.38
N CYS A 401 0.28 -13.74 -11.54
CA CYS A 401 1.18 -14.90 -11.57
C CYS A 401 0.33 -16.18 -11.52
N SER A 402 0.88 -17.32 -11.13
CA SER A 402 0.13 -18.57 -10.98
C SER A 402 -1.08 -18.42 -10.05
N ASN A 403 -0.84 -18.09 -8.78
CA ASN A 403 -1.84 -17.97 -7.71
C ASN A 403 -2.18 -16.52 -7.32
N GLY A 404 -1.47 -15.54 -7.89
CA GLY A 404 -1.65 -14.12 -7.55
C GLY A 404 -1.00 -13.67 -6.23
N VAL A 405 -0.23 -14.52 -5.54
CA VAL A 405 0.30 -14.25 -4.18
C VAL A 405 1.81 -14.01 -4.15
N GLY A 406 2.64 -15.01 -4.50
CA GLY A 406 4.09 -14.94 -4.32
C GLY A 406 4.78 -13.91 -5.20
N ARG A 407 4.84 -14.19 -6.50
CA ARG A 407 5.47 -13.33 -7.51
C ARG A 407 4.76 -11.98 -7.63
N SER A 408 3.42 -11.99 -7.70
CA SER A 408 2.61 -10.77 -7.72
C SER A 408 2.85 -9.90 -6.49
N GLY A 409 2.84 -10.49 -5.29
CA GLY A 409 3.15 -9.79 -4.05
C GLY A 409 4.57 -9.23 -4.02
N THR A 410 5.54 -9.98 -4.56
CA THR A 410 6.95 -9.56 -4.66
C THR A 410 7.10 -8.37 -5.60
N PHE A 411 6.49 -8.41 -6.79
CA PHE A 411 6.49 -7.29 -7.73
C PHE A 411 5.85 -6.05 -7.12
N CYS A 412 4.66 -6.18 -6.52
CA CYS A 412 3.95 -5.06 -5.89
C CYS A 412 4.76 -4.47 -4.71
N ALA A 413 5.45 -5.32 -3.94
CA ALA A 413 6.31 -4.89 -2.84
C ALA A 413 7.52 -4.11 -3.34
N ILE A 414 8.23 -4.63 -4.33
CA ILE A 414 9.39 -3.96 -4.93
C ILE A 414 8.96 -2.62 -5.53
N SER A 415 7.90 -2.59 -6.33
CA SER A 415 7.37 -1.37 -6.93
C SER A 415 7.06 -0.31 -5.87
N SER A 416 6.38 -0.70 -4.79
CA SER A 416 6.03 0.20 -3.68
C SER A 416 7.26 0.68 -2.89
N VAL A 417 8.26 -0.18 -2.68
CA VAL A 417 9.51 0.20 -1.99
C VAL A 417 10.33 1.18 -2.84
N LEU A 418 10.45 0.93 -4.14
CA LEU A 418 11.19 1.82 -5.04
C LEU A 418 10.47 3.17 -5.21
N GLU A 419 9.14 3.19 -5.26
CA GLU A 419 8.36 4.44 -5.24
C GLU A 419 8.70 5.27 -3.99
N ARG A 420 8.70 4.63 -2.81
CA ARG A 420 9.02 5.30 -1.54
C ARG A 420 10.49 5.72 -1.48
N LEU A 421 11.42 4.92 -1.98
CA LEU A 421 12.83 5.28 -2.06
C LEU A 421 13.04 6.51 -2.95
N LYS A 422 12.45 6.53 -4.15
CA LYS A 422 12.52 7.65 -5.10
C LYS A 422 11.98 8.95 -4.50
N THR A 423 10.94 8.86 -3.68
CA THR A 423 10.18 10.03 -3.21
C THR A 423 10.53 10.51 -1.81
N GLU A 424 10.94 9.61 -0.92
CA GLU A 424 11.23 9.90 0.49
C GLU A 424 12.66 9.58 0.91
N GLN A 425 13.47 8.95 0.05
CA GLN A 425 14.82 8.46 0.41
C GLN A 425 14.82 7.44 1.56
N VAL A 426 13.72 6.70 1.69
CA VAL A 426 13.46 5.77 2.78
C VAL A 426 13.05 4.39 2.23
N ILE A 427 13.58 3.34 2.85
CA ILE A 427 13.33 1.94 2.54
C ILE A 427 12.69 1.26 3.75
N ASP A 428 11.62 0.50 3.54
CA ASP A 428 10.97 -0.27 4.60
C ASP A 428 10.25 -1.50 4.02
N VAL A 429 11.03 -2.48 3.57
CA VAL A 429 10.52 -3.71 2.95
C VAL A 429 9.54 -4.43 3.88
N PHE A 430 9.88 -4.53 5.18
CA PHE A 430 9.03 -5.18 6.18
C PHE A 430 7.64 -4.55 6.25
N GLN A 431 7.52 -3.22 6.42
CA GLN A 431 6.20 -2.59 6.56
C GLN A 431 5.44 -2.58 5.23
N VAL A 432 6.11 -2.46 4.08
CA VAL A 432 5.46 -2.53 2.77
C VAL A 432 4.81 -3.91 2.56
N ILE A 433 5.56 -5.00 2.78
CA ILE A 433 5.00 -6.35 2.59
C ILE A 433 3.91 -6.63 3.63
N LYS A 434 4.11 -6.22 4.88
CA LYS A 434 3.07 -6.34 5.92
C LYS A 434 1.77 -5.65 5.50
N ARG A 435 1.85 -4.49 4.87
CA ARG A 435 0.70 -3.76 4.34
C ARG A 435 0.07 -4.47 3.15
N ILE A 436 0.86 -5.03 2.23
CA ILE A 436 0.31 -5.83 1.12
C ILE A 436 -0.45 -7.05 1.67
N ARG A 437 0.08 -7.70 2.70
CA ARG A 437 -0.54 -8.86 3.36
C ARG A 437 -1.87 -8.58 4.06
N VAL A 438 -2.24 -7.31 4.25
CA VAL A 438 -3.57 -6.93 4.73
C VAL A 438 -4.65 -7.30 3.72
N ASN A 439 -4.41 -7.07 2.42
CA ASN A 439 -5.36 -7.36 1.36
C ASN A 439 -5.05 -8.66 0.60
N LEU A 440 -3.80 -9.14 0.67
CA LEU A 440 -3.33 -10.36 0.02
C LEU A 440 -2.53 -11.22 1.01
N PRO A 441 -3.22 -11.97 1.89
CA PRO A 441 -2.58 -12.83 2.87
C PRO A 441 -1.54 -13.76 2.23
N GLY A 442 -0.38 -13.89 2.87
CA GLY A 442 0.71 -14.75 2.36
C GLY A 442 1.58 -14.11 1.27
N ALA A 443 1.27 -12.91 0.76
CA ALA A 443 2.09 -12.22 -0.23
C ALA A 443 3.58 -12.18 0.14
N VAL A 444 4.45 -12.43 -0.85
CA VAL A 444 5.88 -12.75 -0.62
C VAL A 444 5.98 -14.00 0.25
N GLU A 445 5.88 -15.17 -0.39
CA GLU A 445 5.62 -16.46 0.24
C GLU A 445 6.89 -17.06 0.89
N SER A 446 8.08 -16.71 0.39
CA SER A 446 9.34 -17.33 0.83
C SER A 446 10.37 -16.34 1.37
N PRO A 447 11.28 -16.78 2.26
CA PRO A 447 12.41 -15.97 2.69
C PRO A 447 13.30 -15.51 1.52
N THR A 448 13.38 -16.32 0.46
CA THR A 448 14.13 -15.98 -0.76
C THR A 448 13.52 -14.80 -1.50
N GLN A 449 12.18 -14.77 -1.66
CA GLN A 449 11.48 -13.62 -2.25
C GLN A 449 11.60 -12.36 -1.36
N TYR A 450 11.55 -12.53 -0.03
CA TYR A 450 11.76 -11.42 0.91
C TYR A 450 13.16 -10.82 0.79
N LEU A 451 14.20 -11.66 0.73
CA LEU A 451 15.58 -11.22 0.50
C LEU A 451 15.73 -10.55 -0.87
N PHE A 452 15.08 -11.08 -1.89
CA PHE A 452 15.13 -10.54 -3.25
C PHE A 452 14.58 -9.11 -3.33
N CYS A 453 13.59 -8.75 -2.52
CA CYS A 453 13.13 -7.36 -2.41
C CYS A 453 14.28 -6.41 -2.03
N TYR A 454 15.19 -6.81 -1.14
CA TYR A 454 16.39 -6.03 -0.82
C TYR A 454 17.43 -6.08 -1.95
N GLN A 455 17.65 -7.24 -2.56
CA GLN A 455 18.61 -7.36 -3.66
C GLN A 455 18.28 -6.42 -4.84
N ILE A 456 17.00 -6.26 -5.15
CA ILE A 456 16.56 -5.33 -6.20
C ILE A 456 16.87 -3.87 -5.85
N ILE A 457 16.76 -3.48 -4.58
CA ILE A 457 17.11 -2.13 -4.14
C ILE A 457 18.61 -1.88 -4.30
N GLN A 458 19.46 -2.88 -4.00
CA GLN A 458 20.89 -2.79 -4.27
C GLN A 458 21.15 -2.59 -5.77
N LYS A 459 20.52 -3.40 -6.63
CA LYS A 459 20.64 -3.27 -8.08
C LYS A 459 20.16 -1.93 -8.61
N TYR A 460 19.09 -1.40 -8.02
CA TYR A 460 18.61 -0.07 -8.33
C TYR A 460 19.67 0.99 -7.97
N PHE A 461 20.32 0.92 -6.80
CA PHE A 461 21.43 1.83 -6.48
C PHE A 461 22.62 1.68 -7.42
N ASP A 462 23.02 0.45 -7.74
CA ASP A 462 24.13 0.16 -8.65
C ASP A 462 23.90 0.81 -10.03
N SER A 463 22.66 0.84 -10.52
CA SER A 463 22.32 1.46 -11.80
C SER A 463 22.66 2.96 -11.86
N PHE A 464 22.56 3.71 -10.75
CA PHE A 464 22.91 5.15 -10.73
C PHE A 464 24.41 5.39 -10.70
N SER A 465 25.18 4.52 -10.05
CA SER A 465 26.65 4.63 -10.06
C SER A 465 27.22 4.42 -11.46
N ASP A 466 26.61 3.53 -12.25
CA ASP A 466 27.01 3.32 -13.63
C ASP A 466 26.72 4.56 -14.49
N TYR A 467 25.56 5.21 -14.33
CA TYR A 467 25.24 6.47 -15.01
C TYR A 467 26.19 7.63 -14.65
N ALA A 468 26.64 7.73 -13.40
CA ALA A 468 27.61 8.75 -12.99
C ALA A 468 28.97 8.55 -13.69
N ASN A 469 29.42 7.30 -13.85
CA ASN A 469 30.69 6.99 -14.52
C ASN A 469 30.68 7.28 -16.04
N TYR A 470 29.51 7.24 -16.70
CA TYR A 470 29.37 7.63 -18.11
C TYR A 470 29.23 9.14 -18.32
N SER A 471 28.91 9.91 -17.27
CA SER A 471 28.74 11.37 -17.36
C SER A 471 30.06 12.13 -17.24
N ASP A 472 31.11 11.46 -16.75
CA ASP A 472 32.47 12.00 -16.56
C ASP A 472 33.47 11.53 -17.64
N CYS A 473 32.99 11.01 -18.78
CA CYS A 473 33.80 10.60 -19.94
C CYS A 473 33.64 11.54 -21.15
#